data_AF-A0A2V9YM91-F1
#
_entry.id   AF-A0A2V9YM91-F1
#
_cell.length_a   1.000
_cell.length_b   1.000
_cell.length_c   1.000
_cell.angle_alpha   90.00
_cell.angle_beta   90.00
_cell.angle_gamma   90.00
#
_symmetry.space_group_name_H-M   'P 1'
#
loop_
_entity.id
_entity.type
_entity.pdbx_description
1 polymer ?
#
loop_
_entity_poly.entity_id
_entity_poly.type
_entity_poly.pdbx_seq_one_letter_code
_entity_poly.pdbx_strand_id
1 'polypeptide(L)'
;FIHPLSPGEIQHLRESIHTVNCSSCGASIDLQNNSVCPYCHSAISMLDLKEQQRMLAQLKQAAEPKPVDPALPLKLAMVKAQTSALFQESDDDWWEDARSGDLVQAGLNAVARWLKQSD
;
A
#
# COMPACT_ATOMS: atom_id res chain seq x y z
N PHE A 1 -0.51 10.28 -15.20
CA PHE A 1 0.32 11.49 -15.07
C PHE A 1 0.05 12.35 -16.28
N ILE A 2 -0.17 13.66 -16.10
CA ILE A 2 -0.50 14.58 -17.20
C ILE A 2 0.70 15.49 -17.39
N HIS A 3 1.28 15.52 -18.59
CA HIS A 3 2.37 16.42 -18.92
C HIS A 3 2.08 17.21 -20.20
N PRO A 4 2.60 18.45 -20.33
CA PRO A 4 2.55 19.19 -21.58
C PRO A 4 3.43 18.50 -22.62
N LEU A 5 2.95 18.40 -23.85
CA LEU A 5 3.70 17.81 -24.95
C LEU A 5 4.79 18.76 -25.45
N SER A 6 5.97 18.22 -25.75
CA SER A 6 7.02 18.95 -26.45
C SER A 6 6.68 19.14 -27.94
N PRO A 7 7.27 20.12 -28.63
CA PRO A 7 7.00 20.35 -30.05
C PRO A 7 7.27 19.13 -30.95
N GLY A 8 8.28 18.32 -30.62
CA GLY A 8 8.61 17.09 -31.34
C GLY A 8 7.56 15.99 -31.16
N GLU A 9 7.01 15.85 -29.96
CA GLU A 9 5.93 14.89 -29.68
C GLU A 9 4.64 15.30 -30.37
N ILE A 10 4.33 16.60 -30.43
CA ILE A 10 3.19 17.13 -31.20
C ILE A 10 3.33 16.79 -32.69
N GLN A 11 4.53 16.90 -33.25
CA GLN A 11 4.78 16.56 -34.65
C GLN A 11 4.56 15.07 -34.94
N HIS A 12 5.08 14.20 -34.07
CA HIS A 12 4.84 12.76 -34.18
C HIS A 12 3.35 12.39 -34.01
N LEU A 13 2.65 13.11 -33.13
CA LEU A 13 1.20 12.96 -32.97
C LEU A 13 0.42 13.35 -34.21
N ARG A 14 0.79 14.43 -34.92
CA ARG A 14 0.13 14.84 -36.18
C ARG A 14 0.16 13.75 -37.25
N GLU A 15 1.22 12.95 -37.29
CA GLU A 15 1.37 11.85 -38.25
C GLU A 15 0.41 10.70 -37.95
N SER A 16 0.04 10.51 -36.68
CA SER A 16 -0.75 9.36 -36.22
C SER A 16 -2.21 9.71 -35.89
N ILE A 17 -2.48 10.92 -35.40
CA ILE A 17 -3.78 11.37 -34.87
C ILE A 17 -3.98 12.84 -35.25
N HIS A 18 -5.07 13.13 -35.95
CA HIS A 18 -5.34 14.48 -36.48
C HIS A 18 -6.13 15.35 -35.49
N THR A 19 -6.98 14.74 -34.66
CA THR A 19 -7.90 15.46 -33.79
C THR A 19 -7.85 14.90 -32.38
N VAL A 20 -7.72 15.77 -31.37
CA VAL A 20 -7.69 15.41 -29.95
C VAL A 20 -8.60 16.32 -29.15
N ASN A 21 -9.17 15.82 -28.04
CA ASN A 21 -10.02 16.64 -27.18
C ASN A 21 -9.18 17.38 -26.14
N CYS A 22 -9.51 18.66 -25.91
CA CYS A 22 -8.93 19.46 -24.85
C CYS A 22 -9.28 18.85 -23.47
N SER A 23 -8.28 18.59 -22.63
CA SER A 23 -8.49 18.11 -21.25
C SER A 23 -9.11 19.16 -20.31
N SER A 24 -9.04 20.44 -20.66
CA SER A 24 -9.54 21.55 -19.84
C SER A 24 -10.99 21.95 -20.17
N CYS A 25 -11.34 22.05 -21.46
CA CYS A 25 -12.69 22.49 -21.89
C CYS A 25 -13.46 21.44 -22.71
N GLY A 26 -12.87 20.29 -23.03
CA GLY A 26 -13.50 19.23 -23.83
C GLY A 26 -13.60 19.51 -25.33
N ALA A 27 -13.22 20.69 -25.81
CA ALA A 27 -13.32 21.05 -27.22
C ALA A 27 -12.38 20.20 -28.11
N SER A 28 -12.82 19.89 -29.32
CA SER A 28 -12.01 19.16 -30.30
C SER A 28 -10.96 20.09 -30.92
N ILE A 29 -9.71 19.67 -30.91
CA ILE A 29 -8.55 20.42 -31.39
C ILE A 29 -7.98 19.68 -32.60
N ASP A 30 -7.90 20.37 -33.74
CA ASP A 30 -7.12 19.93 -34.89
C ASP A 30 -5.63 20.22 -34.64
N LEU A 31 -4.84 19.15 -34.54
CA LEU A 31 -3.40 19.20 -34.25
C LEU A 31 -2.58 19.70 -35.45
N GLN A 32 -3.09 19.65 -36.68
CA GLN A 32 -2.37 20.11 -37.87
C GLN A 32 -1.99 21.59 -37.76
N ASN A 33 -2.94 22.41 -37.30
CA ASN A 33 -2.83 23.86 -37.33
C ASN A 33 -2.60 24.49 -35.95
N ASN A 34 -2.85 23.76 -34.86
CA ASN A 34 -2.85 24.33 -33.52
C ASN A 34 -1.97 23.53 -32.55
N SER A 35 -1.14 24.23 -31.78
CA SER A 35 -0.35 23.69 -30.66
C SER A 35 -0.96 23.99 -29.28
N VAL A 36 -2.06 24.76 -29.26
CA VAL A 36 -2.85 25.14 -28.09
C VAL A 36 -4.34 25.03 -28.44
N CYS A 37 -5.20 24.88 -27.43
CA CYS A 37 -6.64 24.88 -27.68
C CYS A 37 -7.10 26.27 -28.19
N PRO A 38 -7.83 26.36 -29.32
CA PRO A 38 -8.30 27.65 -29.83
C PRO A 38 -9.44 28.26 -28.99
N TYR A 39 -10.08 27.46 -28.11
CA TYR A 39 -11.24 27.89 -27.33
C TYR A 39 -10.86 28.43 -25.94
N CYS A 40 -10.04 27.68 -25.20
CA CYS A 40 -9.64 28.04 -23.83
C CYS A 40 -8.16 28.39 -23.71
N HIS A 41 -7.41 28.37 -24.81
CA HIS A 41 -5.97 28.65 -24.87
C HIS A 41 -5.09 27.78 -23.96
N SER A 42 -5.60 26.64 -23.48
CA SER A 42 -4.81 25.70 -22.70
C SER A 42 -3.77 24.99 -23.59
N ALA A 43 -2.61 24.68 -23.01
CA ALA A 43 -1.61 23.82 -23.64
C ALA A 43 -2.18 22.41 -23.88
N ILE A 44 -1.77 21.78 -24.99
CA ILE A 44 -2.14 20.39 -25.27
C ILE A 44 -1.31 19.49 -24.37
N SER A 45 -2.00 18.74 -23.52
CA SER A 45 -1.38 17.83 -22.55
C SER A 45 -1.86 16.42 -22.83
N MET A 46 -0.94 15.46 -22.78
CA MET A 46 -1.25 14.05 -22.95
C MET A 46 -1.27 13.34 -21.59
N LEU A 47 -2.17 12.38 -21.46
CA LEU A 47 -2.13 11.43 -20.36
C LEU A 47 -1.09 10.36 -20.71
N ASP A 48 0.02 10.36 -19.98
CA ASP A 48 1.00 9.26 -20.11
C ASP A 48 0.45 8.02 -19.39
N LEU A 49 0.21 6.98 -20.20
CA LEU A 49 -0.30 5.68 -19.75
C LEU A 49 0.84 4.74 -19.35
N LYS A 50 2.11 5.06 -19.62
CA LYS A 50 3.24 4.15 -19.41
C LYS A 50 3.44 3.80 -17.94
N GLU A 51 3.45 4.80 -17.06
CA GLU A 51 3.52 4.60 -15.61
C GLU A 51 2.31 3.83 -15.08
N GLN A 52 1.12 4.09 -15.64
CA GLN A 52 -0.10 3.38 -15.27
C GLN A 52 -0.04 1.90 -15.68
N GLN A 53 0.47 1.61 -16.88
CA GLN A 53 0.68 0.25 -17.36
C GLN A 53 1.70 -0.50 -16.48
N ARG A 54 2.78 0.16 -16.06
CA ARG A 54 3.77 -0.43 -15.14
C ARG A 54 3.14 -0.77 -13.79
N MET A 55 2.38 0.15 -13.21
CA MET A 55 1.66 -0.09 -11.95
C MET A 55 0.67 -1.25 -12.10
N LEU A 56 -0.11 -1.28 -13.18
CA LEU A 56 -1.04 -2.38 -13.46
C LEU A 56 -0.33 -3.72 -13.63
N ALA A 57 0.84 -3.75 -14.28
CA ALA A 57 1.64 -4.95 -14.42
C ALA A 57 2.13 -5.47 -13.05
N GLN A 58 2.59 -4.58 -12.17
CA GLN A 58 2.98 -4.93 -10.81
C GLN A 58 1.81 -5.48 -9.98
N LEU A 59 0.63 -4.86 -10.09
CA LEU A 59 -0.57 -5.33 -9.41
C LEU A 59 -1.00 -6.71 -9.91
N LYS A 60 -0.96 -6.94 -11.24
CA LYS A 60 -1.24 -8.26 -11.82
C LYS A 60 -0.28 -9.32 -11.28
N GLN A 61 1.02 -9.03 -11.28
CA GLN A 61 2.05 -9.94 -10.76
C GLN A 61 1.87 -10.22 -9.25
N ALA A 62 1.48 -9.22 -8.46
CA ALA A 62 1.21 -9.41 -7.04
C ALA A 62 -0.05 -10.25 -6.78
N ALA A 63 -1.04 -10.15 -7.67
CA ALA A 63 -2.29 -10.91 -7.61
C ALA A 63 -2.16 -12.35 -8.14
N GLU A 64 -1.04 -12.71 -8.78
CA GLU A 64 -0.82 -14.08 -9.23
C GLU A 64 -0.83 -15.03 -8.02
N PRO A 65 -1.63 -16.11 -8.09
CA PRO A 65 -1.72 -17.07 -6.99
C PRO A 65 -0.35 -17.71 -6.77
N LYS A 66 0.25 -17.41 -5.63
CA LYS A 66 1.52 -18.02 -5.23
C LYS A 66 1.26 -19.45 -4.76
N PRO A 67 2.08 -20.43 -5.18
CA PRO A 67 1.96 -21.79 -4.69
C PRO A 67 2.14 -21.77 -3.17
N VAL A 68 1.11 -22.21 -2.45
CA VAL A 68 1.12 -22.38 -1.00
C VAL A 68 1.57 -23.79 -0.69
N ASP A 69 2.55 -23.96 0.20
CA ASP A 69 2.98 -25.28 0.67
C ASP A 69 1.77 -26.02 1.28
N PRO A 70 1.38 -27.20 0.77
CA PRO A 70 0.23 -27.94 1.30
C PRO A 70 0.42 -28.39 2.75
N ALA A 71 1.68 -28.49 3.23
CA ALA A 71 1.98 -28.78 4.62
C ALA A 71 1.95 -27.54 5.52
N LEU A 72 1.76 -26.33 4.98
CA LEU A 72 1.78 -25.07 5.72
C LEU A 72 0.78 -25.05 6.89
N PRO A 73 -0.49 -25.49 6.75
CA PRO A 73 -1.44 -25.48 7.88
C PRO A 73 -0.97 -26.36 9.03
N LEU A 74 -0.40 -27.54 8.73
CA LEU A 74 0.13 -28.45 9.74
C LEU A 74 1.36 -27.86 10.44
N LYS A 75 2.31 -27.29 9.69
CA LYS A 75 3.48 -26.60 10.24
C LYS A 75 3.09 -25.44 11.15
N LEU A 76 2.12 -24.61 10.74
CA LEU A 76 1.59 -23.51 11.55
C LEU A 76 0.95 -24.01 12.86
N ALA A 77 0.18 -25.10 12.80
CA ALA A 77 -0.41 -25.69 13.99
C ALA A 77 0.65 -26.21 14.97
N MET A 78 1.70 -26.87 14.47
CA MET A 78 2.81 -27.36 15.29
C MET A 78 3.59 -26.21 15.93
N VAL A 79 3.95 -25.18 15.16
CA VAL A 79 4.64 -23.99 15.68
C VAL A 79 3.78 -23.29 16.72
N LYS A 80 2.48 -23.13 16.47
CA LYS A 80 1.55 -22.51 17.43
C LYS A 80 1.52 -23.30 18.75
N ALA A 81 1.40 -24.63 18.69
CA ALA A 81 1.37 -25.49 19.88
C ALA A 81 2.68 -25.43 20.68
N GLN A 82 3.83 -25.48 20.00
CA GLN A 82 5.14 -25.33 20.65
C GLN A 82 5.29 -23.97 21.31
N THR A 83 4.92 -22.91 20.59
CA THR A 83 5.04 -21.53 21.07
C THR A 83 4.11 -21.28 22.25
N SER A 84 2.85 -21.72 22.16
CA SER A 84 1.88 -21.56 23.25
C SER A 84 2.33 -22.29 24.51
N ALA A 85 2.90 -23.49 24.40
CA ALA A 85 3.40 -24.23 25.55
C ALA A 85 4.50 -23.46 26.31
N LEU A 86 5.43 -22.80 25.58
CA LEU A 86 6.47 -21.96 26.19
C LEU A 86 5.90 -20.73 26.90
N PHE A 87 4.77 -20.19 26.44
CA PHE A 87 4.12 -19.04 27.06
C PHE A 87 3.02 -19.41 28.06
N GLN A 88 2.70 -20.70 28.22
CA GLN A 88 1.68 -21.19 29.15
C GLN A 88 2.22 -21.34 30.57
N GLU A 89 3.55 -21.40 30.73
CA GLU A 89 4.22 -21.51 32.04
C GLU A 89 4.31 -20.18 32.81
N SER A 90 3.93 -19.04 32.19
CA SER A 90 3.85 -17.75 32.89
C SER A 90 2.46 -17.54 33.46
N ASP A 91 2.10 -18.40 34.40
CA ASP A 91 0.98 -18.21 35.30
C ASP A 91 1.49 -17.38 36.47
N ASP A 92 1.40 -16.07 36.35
CA ASP A 92 1.72 -15.18 37.46
C ASP A 92 0.59 -14.16 37.55
N ASP A 93 -0.04 -14.07 38.73
CA ASP A 93 -0.90 -12.96 39.17
C ASP A 93 -0.37 -11.56 38.77
N TRP A 94 0.94 -11.47 38.48
CA TRP A 94 1.57 -10.31 37.87
C TRP A 94 1.01 -9.94 36.48
N TRP A 95 0.77 -10.90 35.58
CA TRP A 95 0.19 -10.64 34.25
C TRP A 95 -1.28 -10.21 34.31
N GLU A 96 -2.05 -10.74 35.27
CA GLU A 96 -3.43 -10.30 35.52
C GLU A 96 -3.46 -8.86 36.05
N ASP A 97 -2.60 -8.53 37.02
CA ASP A 97 -2.42 -7.16 37.53
C ASP A 97 -1.94 -6.21 36.42
N ALA A 98 -1.04 -6.67 35.54
CA ALA A 98 -0.51 -5.90 34.42
C ALA A 98 -1.52 -5.64 33.30
N ARG A 99 -2.49 -6.55 33.08
CA ARG A 99 -3.57 -6.36 32.11
C ARG A 99 -4.71 -5.49 32.65
N SER A 100 -4.97 -5.55 33.95
CA SER A 100 -6.05 -4.81 34.61
C SER A 100 -5.67 -3.39 35.04
N GLY A 101 -4.36 -3.11 35.17
CA GLY A 101 -3.83 -1.81 35.59
C GLY A 101 -2.58 -1.37 34.83
N ASP A 102 -1.65 -0.71 35.53
CA ASP A 102 -0.35 -0.28 35.00
C ASP A 102 0.78 -1.26 35.37
N LEU A 103 1.80 -1.36 34.51
CA LEU A 103 2.95 -2.24 34.67
C LEU A 103 3.74 -1.94 35.95
N VAL A 104 3.83 -0.66 36.32
CA VAL A 104 4.50 -0.23 37.56
C VAL A 104 3.76 -0.77 38.78
N GLN A 105 2.43 -0.67 38.79
CA GLN A 105 1.60 -1.16 39.89
C GLN A 105 1.66 -2.69 40.00
N ALA A 106 1.61 -3.41 38.88
CA ALA A 106 1.78 -4.86 38.85
C ALA A 106 3.15 -5.29 39.42
N GLY A 107 4.22 -4.57 39.08
CA GLY A 107 5.55 -4.79 39.63
C GLY A 107 5.62 -4.57 41.16
N LEU A 108 5.01 -3.49 41.67
CA LEU A 108 4.96 -3.21 43.10
C LEU A 108 4.17 -4.29 43.87
N ASN A 109 3.05 -4.75 43.31
CA ASN A 109 2.25 -5.82 43.91
C ASN A 109 3.03 -7.14 43.99
N ALA A 110 3.79 -7.50 42.96
CA ALA A 110 4.63 -8.70 42.98
C ALA A 110 5.72 -8.64 44.05
N VAL A 111 6.41 -7.49 44.19
CA VAL A 111 7.41 -7.29 45.25
C VAL A 111 6.77 -7.35 46.64
N ALA A 112 5.59 -6.75 46.82
CA ALA A 112 4.87 -6.80 48.09
C ALA A 112 4.44 -8.23 48.48
N ARG A 113 4.03 -9.06 47.51
CA ARG A 113 3.73 -10.48 47.72
C ARG A 113 4.98 -11.27 48.13
N TRP A 114 6.11 -11.05 47.45
CA TRP A 114 7.38 -11.70 47.77
C TRP A 114 7.86 -11.40 49.21
N LEU A 115 7.74 -10.15 49.65
CA LEU A 115 8.12 -9.75 51.00
C LEU A 115 7.25 -10.42 52.08
N LYS A 116 5.94 -10.53 51.86
CA LYS A 116 5.01 -11.20 52.80
C LYS A 116 5.25 -12.71 52.93
N GLN A 117 5.85 -13.34 51.94
CA GLN A 117 6.12 -14.79 51.94
C GLN A 117 7.46 -15.14 52.60
N SER A 118 8.26 -14.12 52.93
CA SER A 118 9.60 -14.24 53.51
C SER A 118 9.65 -14.02 55.03
N ASP A 119 8.51 -13.65 55.65
CA ASP A 119 8.26 -13.59 57.10
C ASP A 119 7.54 -14.88 57.57
#